data_AF-A0A7J7GSM1-F1
#
_entry.id   AF-A0A7J7GSM1-F1
#
_cell.length_a   1.000
_cell.length_b   1.000
_cell.length_c   1.000
_cell.angle_alpha   90.00
_cell.angle_beta   90.00
_cell.angle_gamma   90.00
#
_symmetry.space_group_name_H-M   'P 1'
#
loop_
_entity.id
_entity.type
_entity.pdbx_description
1 polymer ?
#
loop_
_entity_poly.entity_id
_entity_poly.type
_entity_poly.pdbx_seq_one_letter_code
_entity_poly.pdbx_strand_id
1 'polypeptide(L)' 'MTKGKIISWIKYEGDVLFKDEFVIVIESDKADMDVETFYDGILAVIIVGKEKI' A
#
# COMPACT_ATOMS: atom_id res chain seq x y z
N MET A 1 -4.43 11.64 -10.65
CA MET A 1 -5.42 10.63 -10.22
C MET A 1 -6.03 11.10 -8.92
N THR A 2 -7.36 11.19 -8.83
CA THR A 2 -8.02 11.74 -7.64
C THR A 2 -8.59 10.65 -6.73
N LYS A 3 -8.72 9.41 -7.25
CA LYS A 3 -9.26 8.24 -6.55
C LYS A 3 -8.58 6.97 -7.10
N GLY A 4 -8.43 5.95 -6.26
CA GLY A 4 -7.92 4.62 -6.61
C GLY A 4 -8.44 3.60 -5.60
N LYS A 5 -8.51 2.32 -5.98
CA LYS A 5 -9.01 1.24 -5.13
C LYS A 5 -7.85 0.40 -4.60
N ILE A 6 -7.88 0.05 -3.32
CA ILE A 6 -6.86 -0.85 -2.74
C ILE A 6 -7.16 -2.28 -3.19
N ILE A 7 -6.23 -2.89 -3.91
CA ILE A 7 -6.33 -4.29 -4.34
C ILE A 7 -5.70 -5.22 -3.30
N SER A 8 -4.48 -4.88 -2.86
CA SER A 8 -3.79 -5.65 -1.83
C SER A 8 -2.78 -4.81 -1.07
N TRP A 9 -2.71 -5.05 0.23
CA TRP A 9 -1.55 -4.71 1.03
C TRP A 9 -0.50 -5.81 0.86
N ILE A 10 0.75 -5.42 0.68
CA ILE A 10 1.91 -6.33 0.58
C ILE A 10 2.58 -6.44 1.96
N LYS A 11 2.53 -5.34 2.72
CA LYS A 11 3.06 -5.20 4.07
C LYS A 11 1.93 -5.07 5.10
N TYR A 12 2.21 -5.48 6.33
CA TYR A 12 1.27 -5.52 7.44
C TYR A 12 1.77 -4.72 8.63
N GLU A 13 0.84 -4.36 9.53
CA GLU A 13 1.16 -3.61 10.73
C GLU A 13 2.22 -4.36 11.57
N GLY A 14 3.27 -3.64 11.96
CA GLY A 14 4.44 -4.20 12.64
C GLY A 14 5.58 -4.63 11.72
N ASP A 15 5.38 -4.68 10.40
CA ASP A 15 6.45 -5.03 9.45
C ASP A 15 7.53 -3.95 9.41
N VAL A 16 8.78 -4.39 9.31
CA VAL A 16 9.91 -3.51 8.97
C VAL A 16 9.86 -3.20 7.47
N LEU A 17 10.03 -1.92 7.16
CA LEU A 17 10.07 -1.37 5.81
C LEU A 17 11.45 -0.82 5.50
N PHE A 18 11.86 -0.96 4.25
CA PHE A 18 13.04 -0.31 3.68
C PHE A 18 12.64 0.68 2.60
N LYS A 19 13.41 1.76 2.44
CA LYS A 19 13.20 2.71 1.36
C LYS A 19 13.18 1.99 -0.01
N ASP A 20 12.28 2.45 -0.88
CA ASP A 20 12.02 1.94 -2.23
C ASP A 20 11.41 0.51 -2.22
N GLU A 21 10.88 0.05 -1.08
CA GLU A 21 10.15 -1.20 -0.96
C GLU A 21 8.65 -1.03 -1.24
N PHE A 22 8.05 -1.94 -2.01
CA PHE A 22 6.62 -1.92 -2.31
C PHE A 22 5.77 -2.34 -1.11
N VAL A 23 4.72 -1.55 -0.84
CA VAL A 23 3.86 -1.73 0.35
C VAL A 23 2.39 -1.99 0.01
N ILE A 24 1.90 -1.49 -1.13
CA ILE A 24 0.49 -1.61 -1.53
C ILE A 24 0.33 -1.63 -3.05
N VAL A 25 -0.64 -2.41 -3.52
CA VAL A 25 -1.11 -2.42 -4.91
C VAL A 25 -2.46 -1.72 -4.98
N ILE A 26 -2.54 -0.69 -5.82
CA ILE A 26 -3.75 0.07 -6.07
C ILE A 26 -4.19 -0.05 -7.53
N GLU A 27 -5.48 -0.17 -7.76
CA GLU A 27 -6.07 -0.10 -9.10
C GLU A 27 -6.48 1.36 -9.38
N SER A 28 -6.04 1.86 -10.52
CA SER A 28 -6.44 3.14 -11.09
C SER A 28 -7.48 2.96 -12.20
N ASP A 29 -7.91 4.06 -12.82
CA ASP A 29 -8.76 4.04 -14.00
C ASP A 29 -8.11 3.37 -15.22
N LYS A 30 -6.78 3.25 -15.24
CA LYS A 30 -6.01 2.82 -16.41
C LYS A 30 -5.20 1.54 -16.21
N ALA A 31 -4.74 1.28 -14.98
CA ALA A 31 -3.86 0.17 -14.65
C ALA A 31 -3.73 -0.05 -13.14
N ASP A 32 -3.25 -1.22 -12.77
CA ASP A 32 -2.73 -1.50 -11.43
C ASP A 32 -1.36 -0.83 -11.25
N MET A 33 -1.12 -0.30 -10.06
CA MET A 33 0.10 0.40 -9.69
C MET A 33 0.61 -0.10 -8.34
N ASP A 34 1.90 -0.42 -8.29
CA ASP A 34 2.61 -0.69 -7.06
C ASP A 34 3.10 0.63 -6.43
N VAL A 35 2.85 0.80 -5.13
CA VAL A 35 3.28 1.98 -4.37
C VAL A 35 4.37 1.57 -3.41
N GLU A 36 5.47 2.31 -3.43
CA GLU A 36 6.65 2.12 -2.58
C GLU A 36 6.66 3.06 -1.37
N THR A 37 7.40 2.67 -0.33
CA THR A 37 7.72 3.56 0.80
C THR A 37 8.98 4.40 0.49
N PHE A 38 8.98 5.64 0.95
CA PHE A 38 10.13 6.53 0.81
C PHE A 38 11.10 6.50 2.00
N TYR A 39 10.78 5.70 3.03
CA TYR A 39 11.50 5.68 4.30
C TYR A 39 11.70 4.27 4.83
N ASP A 40 12.83 4.09 5.54
CA ASP A 40 13.03 2.96 6.44
C ASP A 40 12.19 3.15 7.70
N GLY A 41 11.63 2.07 8.24
CA GLY A 41 10.83 2.16 9.45
C GLY A 41 9.99 0.93 9.75
N ILE A 42 8.91 1.15 10.51
CA ILE A 42 7.93 0.11 10.86
C ILE A 42 6.56 0.58 10.41
N LEU A 43 5.79 -0.28 9.73
CA LEU A 43 4.41 0.04 9.35
C LEU A 43 3.54 0.06 10.62
N ALA A 44 3.15 1.25 11.07
CA ALA A 44 2.46 1.39 12.35
C ALA A 44 1.00 0.90 12.32
N VAL A 45 0.20 1.38 11.36
CA VAL A 45 -1.24 1.08 11.28
C VAL A 45 -1.75 1.26 9.85
N ILE A 46 -2.67 0.39 9.43
CA ILE A 46 -3.40 0.45 8.16
C ILE A 46 -4.81 0.96 8.46
N ILE A 47 -5.04 2.26 8.22
CA ILE A 47 -6.33 2.91 8.50
C ILE A 47 -7.42 2.64 7.44
N VAL A 48 -7.02 2.25 6.22
CA VAL A 48 -7.94 1.88 5.14
C VAL A 48 -7.71 0.41 4.82
N GLY A 49 -8.57 -0.43 5.40
CA GLY A 49 -8.58 -1.86 5.13
C GLY A 49 -9.04 -2.17 3.71
N LYS A 50 -8.76 -3.39 3.26
CA LYS A 50 -9.36 -3.93 2.03
C LYS A 50 -10.87 -3.85 2.16
N GLU A 51 -11.56 -3.23 1.19
CA GLU A 51 -13.03 -3.24 1.13
C GLU A 51 -13.48 -4.70 1.24
N LYS A 52 -14.22 -5.03 2.30
CA LYS A 52 -14.90 -6.32 2.39
C LYS A 52 -15.93 -6.33 1.27
N ILE A 53 -15.68 -7.16 0.26
CA ILE A 53 -16.64 -7.48 -0.81
C ILE A 53 -17.88 -8.12 -0.18
#